data_AF-A0A2H9QIR2-F1
#
_entry.id   AF-A0A2H9QIR2-F1
#
_cell.length_a   1.000
_cell.length_b   1.000
_cell.length_c   1.000
_cell.angle_alpha   90.00
_cell.angle_beta   90.00
_cell.angle_gamma   90.00
#
_symmetry.space_group_name_H-M   'P 1'
#
loop_
_entity.id
_entity.type
_entity.pdbx_description
1 polymer ?
#
loop_
_entity_poly.entity_id
_entity_poly.type
_entity_poly.pdbx_seq_one_letter_code
_entity_poly.pdbx_strand_id
1 'polypeptide(L)'
;MASDIISLISYFMHLTLRTELLWVVAPLAIATIVMLVYFEKYRDERPGWNTHVANSLVLLFIGIMLLRHIHSIDGLGSINYITFPEKLFVSAAVLGIGILVLGLNFEHFLPEKIARYASSPLTTNLVAYIATVFVFSKIEINTIAIISLIIYFILLILVLNIIRIPTKIFFKYLAELKAKEKREEITADKKEIKKRKKEISQEEKRVKAQKKEIKEKEIQVKKQGIKKLDKQKKEAIKLKKIINK
;
A
#
# COMPACT_ATOMS: atom_id res chain seq x y z
N MET A 1 27.41 -31.44 -20.38
CA MET A 1 27.30 -30.47 -19.27
C MET A 1 26.27 -29.38 -19.55
N ALA A 2 26.48 -28.47 -20.52
CA ALA A 2 25.49 -27.41 -20.81
C ALA A 2 24.11 -27.95 -21.25
N SER A 3 24.10 -28.97 -22.11
CA SER A 3 22.88 -29.72 -22.50
C SER A 3 22.12 -30.29 -21.30
N ASP A 4 22.85 -30.85 -20.34
CA ASP A 4 22.29 -31.52 -19.17
C ASP A 4 21.69 -30.49 -18.21
N ILE A 5 22.37 -29.36 -18.04
CA ILE A 5 21.89 -28.24 -17.24
C ILE A 5 20.55 -27.72 -17.79
N ILE A 6 20.48 -27.48 -19.11
CA ILE A 6 19.27 -27.00 -19.78
C ILE A 6 18.14 -28.04 -19.66
N SER A 7 18.46 -29.32 -19.83
CA SER A 7 17.50 -30.42 -19.69
C SER A 7 16.91 -30.49 -18.29
N LEU A 8 17.73 -30.33 -17.25
CA LEU A 8 17.26 -30.29 -15.86
C LEU A 8 16.42 -29.05 -15.55
N ILE A 9 16.79 -27.87 -16.08
CA ILE A 9 15.98 -26.65 -15.93
C ILE A 9 14.60 -26.83 -16.58
N SER A 10 14.57 -27.39 -17.79
CA SER A 10 13.32 -27.71 -18.48
C SER A 10 12.49 -28.72 -17.69
N TYR A 11 13.14 -29.77 -17.15
CA TYR A 11 12.50 -30.74 -16.27
C TYR A 11 11.87 -30.07 -15.04
N PHE A 12 12.58 -29.18 -14.35
CA PHE A 12 12.02 -28.46 -13.18
C PHE A 12 10.83 -27.58 -13.57
N MET A 13 10.89 -26.93 -14.72
CA MET A 13 9.78 -26.13 -15.25
C MET A 13 8.55 -27.00 -15.59
N HIS A 14 8.75 -28.18 -16.18
CA HIS A 14 7.65 -29.11 -16.44
C HIS A 14 7.11 -29.77 -15.18
N LEU A 15 7.97 -30.01 -14.18
CA LEU A 15 7.58 -30.59 -12.90
C LEU A 15 6.57 -29.70 -12.17
N THR A 16 6.73 -28.38 -12.20
CA THR A 16 5.84 -27.42 -11.53
C THR A 16 4.44 -27.36 -12.14
N LEU A 17 4.26 -27.86 -13.36
CA LEU A 17 2.97 -27.98 -14.03
C LEU A 17 2.23 -29.29 -13.70
N ARG A 18 2.86 -30.23 -12.98
CA ARG A 18 2.19 -31.46 -12.54
C ARG A 18 1.18 -31.13 -11.44
N THR A 19 0.00 -31.71 -11.54
CA THR A 19 -1.14 -31.44 -10.65
C THR A 19 -0.78 -31.50 -9.16
N GLU A 20 -0.07 -32.54 -8.72
CA GLU A 20 0.33 -32.72 -7.32
C GLU A 20 1.20 -31.57 -6.79
N LEU A 21 2.17 -31.13 -7.58
CA LEU A 21 3.07 -30.05 -7.21
C LEU A 21 2.41 -28.67 -7.37
N LEU A 22 1.52 -28.54 -8.37
CA LEU A 22 0.80 -27.29 -8.65
C LEU A 22 -0.01 -26.83 -7.44
N TRP A 23 -0.61 -27.74 -6.66
CA TRP A 23 -1.35 -27.41 -5.44
C TRP A 23 -0.49 -26.79 -4.35
N VAL A 24 0.82 -27.04 -4.36
CA VAL A 24 1.77 -26.48 -3.39
C VAL A 24 2.40 -25.21 -3.93
N VAL A 25 2.79 -25.24 -5.21
CA VAL A 25 3.56 -24.18 -5.86
C VAL A 25 2.68 -23.01 -6.30
N ALA A 26 1.44 -23.23 -6.75
CA ALA A 26 0.57 -22.17 -7.22
C ALA A 26 0.24 -21.15 -6.11
N PRO A 27 -0.13 -21.54 -4.87
CA PRO A 27 -0.32 -20.58 -3.78
C PRO A 27 0.93 -19.74 -3.49
N LEU A 28 2.13 -20.33 -3.51
CA LEU A 28 3.40 -19.62 -3.33
C LEU A 28 3.64 -18.60 -4.46
N ALA A 29 3.42 -19.00 -5.71
CA ALA A 29 3.57 -18.12 -6.87
C ALA A 29 2.56 -16.96 -6.84
N ILE A 30 1.29 -17.25 -6.57
CA ILE A 30 0.23 -16.24 -6.46
C ILE A 30 0.54 -15.27 -5.31
N ALA A 31 0.88 -15.77 -4.13
CA ALA A 31 1.26 -14.93 -2.99
C ALA A 31 2.45 -14.03 -3.33
N THR A 32 3.46 -14.56 -4.04
CA THR A 32 4.63 -13.78 -4.48
C THR A 32 4.24 -12.67 -5.44
N ILE A 33 3.41 -12.97 -6.44
CA ILE A 33 2.95 -11.98 -7.43
C ILE A 33 2.08 -10.90 -6.75
N VAL A 34 1.14 -11.30 -5.90
CA VAL A 34 0.27 -10.37 -5.17
C VAL A 34 1.10 -9.45 -4.27
N MET A 35 2.05 -10.00 -3.50
CA MET A 35 2.94 -9.19 -2.65
C MET A 35 3.84 -8.27 -3.46
N LEU A 36 4.31 -8.72 -4.63
CA LEU A 36 5.09 -7.89 -5.54
C LEU A 36 4.26 -6.69 -6.03
N VAL A 37 3.02 -6.93 -6.47
CA VAL A 37 2.11 -5.87 -6.90
C VAL A 37 1.76 -4.94 -5.75
N TYR A 38 1.53 -5.50 -4.56
CA TYR A 38 1.25 -4.74 -3.34
C TYR A 38 2.39 -3.77 -3.00
N PHE A 39 3.64 -4.25 -2.93
CA PHE A 39 4.78 -3.41 -2.58
C PHE A 39 5.08 -2.37 -3.66
N GLU A 40 4.79 -2.64 -4.93
CA GLU A 40 4.91 -1.63 -5.98
C GLU A 40 3.85 -0.53 -5.90
N LYS A 41 2.64 -0.86 -5.40
CA LYS A 41 1.58 0.11 -5.14
C LYS A 41 1.86 0.94 -3.88
N TYR A 42 2.36 0.30 -2.82
CA TYR A 42 2.57 0.90 -1.50
C TYR A 42 4.06 1.00 -1.15
N ARG A 43 4.88 1.58 -2.04
CA ARG A 43 6.34 1.66 -1.87
C ARG A 43 6.81 2.39 -0.60
N ASP A 44 6.00 3.33 -0.12
CA ASP A 44 6.30 4.12 1.07
C ASP A 44 5.91 3.40 2.37
N GLU A 45 5.15 2.31 2.28
CA GLU A 45 4.77 1.50 3.43
C GLU A 45 5.93 0.57 3.82
N ARG A 46 6.40 0.73 5.07
CA ARG A 46 7.42 -0.17 5.62
C ARG A 46 6.70 -1.39 6.19
N PRO A 47 7.05 -2.62 5.75
CA PRO A 47 6.49 -3.82 6.36
C PRO A 47 6.86 -3.86 7.84
N GLY A 48 5.86 -4.07 8.70
CA GLY A 48 6.08 -4.22 10.13
C GLY A 48 6.53 -5.63 10.50
N TRP A 49 6.91 -5.82 11.77
CA TRP A 49 7.32 -7.11 12.31
C TRP A 49 6.27 -8.21 12.14
N ASN A 50 4.97 -7.87 12.25
CA ASN A 50 3.87 -8.78 11.98
C ASN A 50 3.95 -9.38 10.56
N THR A 51 4.37 -8.60 9.56
CA THR A 51 4.56 -9.08 8.19
C THR A 51 5.74 -10.05 8.10
N HIS A 52 6.85 -9.76 8.78
CA HIS A 52 8.02 -10.65 8.80
C HIS A 52 7.72 -11.98 9.48
N VAL A 53 7.03 -11.94 10.63
CA VAL A 53 6.51 -13.12 11.33
C VAL A 53 5.59 -13.93 10.40
N ALA A 54 4.60 -13.29 9.77
CA ALA A 54 3.68 -13.97 8.87
C ALA A 54 4.38 -14.65 7.68
N ASN A 55 5.37 -14.01 7.06
CA ASN A 55 6.12 -14.60 5.96
C ASN A 55 6.98 -15.79 6.40
N SER A 56 7.54 -15.76 7.61
CA SER A 56 8.32 -16.88 8.14
C SER A 56 7.50 -18.13 8.38
N LEU A 57 6.19 -17.99 8.68
CA LEU A 57 5.26 -19.13 8.79
C LEU A 57 5.15 -19.92 7.48
N VAL A 58 5.35 -19.29 6.32
CA VAL A 58 5.34 -19.99 5.02
C VAL A 58 6.42 -21.07 4.96
N LEU A 59 7.64 -20.77 5.43
CA LEU A 59 8.73 -21.75 5.46
C LEU A 59 8.42 -22.91 6.41
N LEU A 60 7.75 -22.65 7.53
CA LEU A 60 7.31 -23.70 8.45
C LEU A 60 6.28 -24.62 7.81
N PHE A 61 5.22 -24.06 7.23
CA PHE A 61 4.18 -24.85 6.58
C PHE A 61 4.73 -25.67 5.42
N ILE A 62 5.61 -25.08 4.61
CA ILE A 62 6.26 -25.80 3.51
C ILE A 62 7.21 -26.87 4.06
N GLY A 63 8.06 -26.58 5.04
CA GLY A 63 8.94 -27.58 5.66
C GLY A 63 8.17 -28.82 6.17
N ILE A 64 7.05 -28.61 6.87
CA ILE A 64 6.18 -29.71 7.33
C ILE A 64 5.56 -30.45 6.14
N MET A 65 5.06 -29.73 5.13
CA MET A 65 4.52 -30.32 3.91
C MET A 65 5.53 -31.19 3.17
N LEU A 66 6.80 -30.77 3.09
CA LEU A 66 7.87 -31.53 2.44
C LEU A 66 8.21 -32.81 3.22
N LEU A 67 8.29 -32.73 4.55
CA LEU A 67 8.48 -33.91 5.40
C LEU A 67 7.32 -34.91 5.27
N ARG A 68 6.08 -34.41 5.17
CA ARG A 68 4.89 -35.23 4.90
C ARG A 68 4.98 -35.89 3.52
N HIS A 69 5.43 -35.16 2.50
CA HIS A 69 5.60 -35.72 1.17
C HIS A 69 6.61 -36.87 1.19
N ILE A 70 7.78 -36.69 1.82
CA ILE A 70 8.79 -37.75 1.95
C ILE A 70 8.21 -38.97 2.66
N HIS A 71 7.45 -38.78 3.75
CA HIS A 71 6.78 -39.87 4.45
C HIS A 71 5.87 -40.70 3.53
N SER A 72 5.18 -40.03 2.60
CA SER A 72 4.21 -40.64 1.71
C SER A 72 4.79 -41.30 0.46
N ILE A 73 6.09 -41.16 0.18
CA ILE A 73 6.73 -41.75 -1.01
C ILE A 73 6.55 -43.28 -0.98
N ASP A 74 6.00 -43.87 -2.03
CA ASP A 74 5.85 -45.32 -2.22
C ASP A 74 5.15 -46.09 -1.07
N GLY A 75 4.46 -45.39 -0.15
CA GLY A 75 3.74 -46.00 0.98
C GLY A 75 4.63 -46.59 2.09
N LEU A 76 5.95 -46.40 2.04
CA LEU A 76 6.90 -46.99 3.00
C LEU A 76 7.06 -46.21 4.32
N GLY A 77 6.35 -45.07 4.45
CA GLY A 77 6.30 -44.30 5.70
C GLY A 77 7.68 -43.79 6.13
N SER A 78 8.08 -44.13 7.36
CA SER A 78 9.32 -43.63 7.96
C SER A 78 10.61 -44.15 7.31
N ILE A 79 10.55 -45.26 6.56
CA ILE A 79 11.73 -45.81 5.87
C ILE A 79 12.25 -44.83 4.81
N ASN A 80 11.36 -44.05 4.19
CA ASN A 80 11.72 -43.06 3.18
C ASN A 80 12.70 -41.99 3.67
N TYR A 81 12.74 -41.70 4.96
CA TYR A 81 13.70 -40.75 5.52
C TYR A 81 15.14 -41.25 5.45
N ILE A 82 15.34 -42.58 5.44
CA ILE A 82 16.64 -43.23 5.28
C ILE A 82 16.95 -43.39 3.79
N THR A 83 15.93 -43.71 2.97
CA THR A 83 16.08 -43.91 1.52
C THR A 83 16.39 -42.61 0.77
N PHE A 84 15.84 -41.47 1.21
CA PHE A 84 16.01 -40.16 0.56
C PHE A 84 16.62 -39.12 1.51
N PRO A 85 17.86 -39.35 2.00
CA PRO A 85 18.47 -38.51 3.02
C PRO A 85 18.71 -37.07 2.55
N GLU A 86 18.96 -36.84 1.26
CA GLU A 86 19.12 -35.52 0.67
C GLU A 86 17.81 -34.71 0.68
N LYS A 87 16.67 -35.35 0.43
CA LYS A 87 15.35 -34.71 0.49
C LYS A 87 14.97 -34.40 1.94
N LEU A 88 15.28 -35.32 2.85
CA LEU A 88 15.10 -35.10 4.28
C LEU A 88 15.92 -33.90 4.74
N PHE A 89 17.20 -33.83 4.36
CA PHE A 89 18.09 -32.73 4.71
C PHE A 89 17.55 -31.38 4.23
N VAL A 90 17.13 -31.26 2.97
CA VAL A 90 16.56 -30.01 2.45
C VAL A 90 15.26 -29.64 3.16
N SER A 91 14.38 -30.61 3.42
CA SER A 91 13.10 -30.36 4.11
C SER A 91 13.32 -29.92 5.56
N ALA A 92 14.24 -30.59 6.26
CA ALA A 92 14.63 -30.25 7.63
C ALA A 92 15.33 -28.89 7.69
N ALA A 93 16.16 -28.56 6.70
CA ALA A 93 16.81 -27.25 6.61
C ALA A 93 15.78 -26.13 6.39
N VAL A 94 14.80 -26.31 5.50
CA VAL A 94 13.71 -25.33 5.29
C VAL A 94 12.90 -25.14 6.57
N LEU A 95 12.53 -26.24 7.23
CA LEU A 95 11.81 -26.18 8.51
C LEU A 95 12.63 -25.48 9.59
N GLY A 96 13.90 -25.85 9.75
CA GLY A 96 14.81 -25.26 10.74
C GLY A 96 15.05 -23.77 10.49
N ILE A 97 15.27 -23.36 9.24
CA ILE A 97 15.37 -21.95 8.85
C ILE A 97 14.04 -21.23 9.16
N GLY A 98 12.90 -21.86 8.87
CA GLY A 98 11.58 -21.32 9.22
C GLY A 98 11.42 -21.07 10.72
N ILE A 99 11.80 -22.03 11.57
CA ILE A 99 11.75 -21.91 13.03
C ILE A 99 12.67 -20.79 13.51
N LEU A 100 13.91 -20.78 13.00
CA LEU A 100 14.91 -19.79 13.38
C LEU A 100 14.47 -18.38 13.00
N VAL A 101 14.06 -18.16 11.75
CA VAL A 101 13.61 -16.84 11.27
C VAL A 101 12.34 -16.39 12.00
N LEU A 102 11.40 -17.31 12.27
CA LEU A 102 10.22 -16.99 13.06
C LEU A 102 10.59 -16.51 14.46
N GLY A 103 11.45 -17.25 15.18
CA GLY A 103 11.89 -16.86 16.53
C GLY A 103 12.63 -15.51 16.53
N LEU A 104 13.56 -15.32 15.59
CA LEU A 104 14.30 -14.06 15.45
C LEU A 104 13.38 -12.86 15.13
N ASN A 105 12.34 -13.06 14.33
CA ASN A 105 11.35 -12.02 14.03
C ASN A 105 10.40 -11.75 15.20
N PHE A 106 9.98 -12.79 15.92
CA PHE A 106 9.10 -12.68 17.07
C PHE A 106 9.75 -11.88 18.20
N GLU A 107 11.02 -12.19 18.51
CA GLU A 107 11.82 -11.48 19.52
C GLU A 107 12.45 -10.18 19.01
N HIS A 108 12.24 -9.83 17.74
CA HIS A 108 12.82 -8.62 17.12
C HIS A 108 14.36 -8.57 17.25
N PHE A 109 15.02 -9.73 17.26
CA PHE A 109 16.43 -9.88 17.59
C PHE A 109 17.36 -9.31 16.49
N LEU A 110 16.94 -9.40 15.22
CA LEU A 110 17.73 -8.92 14.08
C LEU A 110 17.47 -7.43 13.82
N PRO A 111 18.44 -6.69 13.25
CA PRO A 111 18.17 -5.37 12.68
C PRO A 111 17.07 -5.45 11.61
N GLU A 112 16.17 -4.47 11.60
CA GLU A 112 14.99 -4.44 10.70
C GLU A 112 15.36 -4.65 9.23
N LYS A 113 16.51 -4.11 8.77
CA LYS A 113 17.00 -4.31 7.39
C LYS A 113 17.25 -5.78 7.09
N ILE A 114 17.91 -6.51 7.99
CA ILE A 114 18.24 -7.94 7.81
C ILE A 114 16.96 -8.76 7.89
N ALA A 115 16.12 -8.51 8.90
CA ALA A 115 14.82 -9.17 9.05
C ALA A 115 13.96 -9.00 7.79
N ARG A 116 13.97 -7.80 7.20
CA ARG A 116 13.25 -7.49 5.96
C ARG A 116 13.74 -8.29 4.76
N TYR A 117 15.06 -8.47 4.58
CA TYR A 117 15.58 -9.25 3.46
C TYR A 117 15.36 -10.76 3.66
N ALA A 118 15.64 -11.27 4.86
CA ALA A 118 15.50 -12.68 5.19
C ALA A 118 14.03 -13.15 5.16
N SER A 119 13.12 -12.28 5.58
CA SER A 119 11.69 -12.55 5.72
C SER A 119 10.86 -11.80 4.67
N SER A 120 11.48 -11.40 3.55
CA SER A 120 10.72 -10.82 2.44
C SER A 120 9.86 -11.93 1.80
N PRO A 121 8.61 -11.65 1.39
CA PRO A 121 7.79 -12.66 0.72
C PRO A 121 8.48 -13.26 -0.50
N LEU A 122 9.26 -12.45 -1.21
CA LEU A 122 10.04 -12.89 -2.36
C LEU A 122 11.07 -13.95 -1.96
N THR A 123 11.89 -13.66 -0.94
CA THR A 123 12.91 -14.58 -0.45
C THR A 123 12.29 -15.86 0.09
N THR A 124 11.31 -15.75 1.01
CA THR A 124 10.71 -16.91 1.68
C THR A 124 9.97 -17.79 0.69
N ASN A 125 9.17 -17.21 -0.21
CA ASN A 125 8.40 -17.99 -1.18
C ASN A 125 9.28 -18.62 -2.25
N LEU A 126 10.34 -17.94 -2.72
CA LEU A 126 11.26 -18.54 -3.69
C LEU A 126 12.09 -19.67 -3.08
N VAL A 127 12.57 -19.52 -1.84
CA VAL A 127 13.28 -20.61 -1.14
C VAL A 127 12.35 -21.80 -0.95
N ALA A 128 11.12 -21.57 -0.48
CA ALA A 128 10.09 -22.59 -0.39
C ALA A 128 9.80 -23.27 -1.74
N TYR A 129 9.68 -22.47 -2.80
CA TYR A 129 9.42 -22.96 -4.16
C TYR A 129 10.54 -23.90 -4.63
N ILE A 130 11.80 -23.46 -4.57
CA ILE A 130 12.95 -24.27 -5.02
C ILE A 130 13.07 -25.56 -4.21
N ALA A 131 12.92 -25.47 -2.88
CA ALA A 131 12.95 -26.66 -2.03
C ALA A 131 11.84 -27.64 -2.39
N THR A 132 10.63 -27.13 -2.66
CA THR A 132 9.49 -27.97 -3.07
C THR A 132 9.77 -28.66 -4.40
N VAL A 133 10.25 -27.92 -5.41
CA VAL A 133 10.60 -28.49 -6.72
C VAL A 133 11.66 -29.57 -6.58
N PHE A 134 12.70 -29.35 -5.78
CA PHE A 134 13.75 -30.34 -5.55
C PHE A 134 13.22 -31.59 -4.84
N VAL A 135 12.49 -31.44 -3.73
CA VAL A 135 11.99 -32.58 -2.94
C VAL A 135 10.99 -33.43 -3.72
N PHE A 136 10.12 -32.81 -4.52
CA PHE A 136 9.19 -33.51 -5.41
C PHE A 136 9.85 -34.07 -6.68
N SER A 137 11.10 -33.70 -6.97
CA SER A 137 11.82 -34.25 -8.12
C SER A 137 12.25 -35.69 -7.87
N LYS A 138 12.45 -36.45 -8.96
CA LYS A 138 13.09 -37.78 -8.91
C LYS A 138 14.61 -37.70 -9.08
N ILE A 139 15.18 -36.51 -8.97
CA ILE A 139 16.60 -36.27 -9.25
C ILE A 139 17.40 -36.41 -7.96
N GLU A 140 18.44 -37.22 -8.01
CA GLU A 140 19.44 -37.31 -6.95
C GLU A 140 20.31 -36.04 -6.91
N ILE A 141 20.72 -35.63 -5.71
CA ILE A 141 21.54 -34.43 -5.56
C ILE A 141 22.96 -34.70 -6.11
N ASN A 142 23.31 -34.00 -7.17
CA ASN A 142 24.66 -33.97 -7.73
C ASN A 142 25.05 -32.54 -8.13
N THR A 143 26.31 -32.32 -8.48
CA THR A 143 26.83 -30.98 -8.82
C THR A 143 26.04 -30.33 -9.96
N ILE A 144 25.63 -31.10 -10.97
CA ILE A 144 24.85 -30.59 -12.11
C ILE A 144 23.45 -30.17 -11.64
N ALA A 145 22.79 -30.98 -10.82
CA ALA A 145 21.48 -30.66 -10.26
C ALA A 145 21.51 -29.40 -9.39
N ILE A 146 22.55 -29.23 -8.56
CA ILE A 146 22.73 -28.02 -7.73
C ILE A 146 22.91 -26.79 -8.63
N ILE A 147 23.79 -26.86 -9.64
CA ILE A 147 24.01 -25.76 -10.59
C ILE A 147 22.71 -25.43 -11.32
N SER A 148 21.96 -26.44 -11.78
CA SER A 148 20.66 -26.25 -12.44
C SER A 148 19.63 -25.60 -11.53
N LEU A 149 19.55 -25.98 -10.24
CA LEU A 149 18.64 -25.35 -9.28
C LEU A 149 19.01 -23.88 -9.02
N ILE A 150 20.30 -23.55 -8.94
CA ILE A 150 20.76 -22.16 -8.79
C ILE A 150 20.40 -21.34 -10.02
N ILE A 151 20.68 -21.85 -11.23
CA ILE A 151 20.30 -21.16 -12.47
C ILE A 151 18.78 -21.00 -12.55
N TYR A 152 18.02 -22.04 -12.18
CA TYR A 152 16.57 -22.00 -12.15
C TYR A 152 16.04 -20.94 -11.16
N PHE A 153 16.64 -20.84 -9.97
CA PHE A 153 16.32 -19.77 -9.01
C PHE A 153 16.59 -18.37 -9.57
N ILE A 154 17.73 -18.17 -10.25
CA ILE A 154 18.06 -16.91 -10.92
C ILE A 154 17.03 -16.59 -12.02
N LEU A 155 16.64 -17.58 -12.83
CA LEU A 155 15.61 -17.41 -13.86
C LEU A 155 14.26 -16.98 -13.26
N LEU A 156 13.84 -17.57 -12.14
CA LEU A 156 12.62 -17.15 -11.44
C LEU A 156 12.72 -15.69 -10.95
N ILE A 157 13.86 -15.27 -10.40
CA ILE A 157 14.09 -13.86 -10.02
C ILE A 157 13.98 -12.94 -11.24
N LEU A 158 14.56 -13.33 -12.38
CA LEU A 158 14.48 -12.56 -13.61
C LEU A 158 13.02 -12.43 -14.09
N VAL A 159 12.25 -13.51 -14.08
CA VAL A 159 10.81 -13.50 -14.44
C VAL A 159 10.02 -12.56 -13.52
N LEU A 160 10.23 -12.65 -12.21
CA LEU A 160 9.55 -11.77 -11.25
C LEU A 160 9.95 -10.31 -11.42
N ASN A 161 11.21 -10.02 -11.74
CA ASN A 161 11.65 -8.67 -12.06
C ASN A 161 11.05 -8.15 -13.37
N ILE A 162 10.86 -9.01 -14.38
CA ILE A 162 10.15 -8.63 -15.61
C ILE A 162 8.71 -8.24 -15.32
N ILE A 163 8.00 -8.98 -14.45
CA ILE A 163 6.62 -8.65 -14.01
C ILE A 163 6.57 -7.34 -13.21
N ARG A 164 7.64 -7.04 -12.46
CA ARG A 164 7.77 -5.84 -11.64
C ARG A 164 7.82 -4.54 -12.44
N ILE A 165 8.50 -4.55 -13.60
CA ILE A 165 8.69 -3.36 -14.44
C ILE A 165 7.36 -2.73 -14.90
N PRO A 166 6.43 -3.44 -15.57
CA PRO A 166 5.17 -2.85 -16.02
C PRO A 166 4.30 -2.41 -14.84
N THR A 167 4.28 -3.18 -13.76
CA THR A 167 3.58 -2.85 -12.51
C THR A 167 4.06 -1.51 -11.95
N LYS A 168 5.39 -1.31 -11.92
CA LYS A 168 6.03 -0.06 -11.48
C LYS A 168 5.65 1.13 -12.36
N ILE A 169 5.63 0.95 -13.68
CA ILE A 169 5.26 1.99 -14.65
C ILE A 169 3.78 2.36 -14.47
N PHE A 170 2.91 1.36 -14.38
CA PHE A 170 1.46 1.53 -14.22
C PHE A 170 1.11 2.34 -12.96
N PHE A 171 1.65 1.98 -11.80
CA PHE A 171 1.35 2.71 -10.57
C PHE A 171 1.95 4.12 -10.53
N LYS A 172 3.11 4.34 -11.17
CA LYS A 172 3.66 5.68 -11.33
C LYS A 172 2.72 6.56 -12.17
N TYR A 173 2.22 6.03 -13.28
CA TYR A 173 1.25 6.72 -14.13
C TYR A 173 -0.05 7.06 -13.36
N LEU A 174 -0.61 6.11 -12.61
CA LEU A 174 -1.79 6.36 -11.78
C LEU A 174 -1.56 7.43 -10.70
N ALA A 175 -0.38 7.45 -10.07
CA ALA A 175 -0.02 8.46 -9.08
C ALA A 175 0.06 9.86 -9.71
N GLU A 176 0.62 9.98 -10.91
CA GLU A 176 0.68 11.24 -11.66
C GLU A 176 -0.71 11.75 -12.06
N LEU A 177 -1.62 10.87 -12.47
CA LEU A 177 -3.01 11.24 -12.77
C LEU A 177 -3.74 11.79 -11.54
N LYS A 178 -3.69 11.07 -10.40
CA LYS A 178 -4.28 11.54 -9.14
C LYS A 178 -3.68 12.86 -8.67
N ALA A 179 -2.38 13.07 -8.89
CA ALA A 179 -1.72 14.32 -8.56
C ALA A 179 -2.19 15.48 -9.46
N LYS A 180 -2.50 15.23 -10.74
CA LYS A 180 -3.08 16.22 -11.65
C LYS A 180 -4.51 16.58 -11.26
N GLU A 181 -5.37 15.58 -11.01
CA GLU A 181 -6.75 15.79 -10.56
C GLU A 181 -6.80 16.64 -9.28
N LYS A 182 -5.97 16.31 -8.28
CA LYS A 182 -5.87 17.09 -7.03
C LYS A 182 -5.38 18.52 -7.26
N ARG A 183 -4.48 18.75 -8.23
CA ARG A 183 -4.03 20.12 -8.58
C ARG A 183 -5.13 20.92 -9.27
N GLU A 184 -5.93 20.29 -10.11
CA GLU A 184 -7.06 20.92 -10.79
C GLU A 184 -8.16 21.29 -9.79
N GLU A 185 -8.49 20.39 -8.86
CA GLU A 185 -9.41 20.65 -7.74
C GLU A 185 -8.95 21.84 -6.89
N ILE A 186 -7.69 21.83 -6.42
CA ILE A 186 -7.12 22.96 -5.67
C ILE A 186 -7.15 24.27 -6.48
N THR A 187 -6.97 24.19 -7.79
CA THR A 187 -7.01 25.37 -8.66
C THR A 187 -8.44 25.89 -8.85
N ALA A 188 -9.42 25.00 -8.96
CA ALA A 188 -10.84 25.33 -9.02
C ALA A 188 -11.29 25.98 -7.70
N ASP A 189 -10.95 25.39 -6.56
CA ASP A 189 -11.24 25.94 -5.22
C ASP A 189 -10.63 27.33 -5.04
N LYS A 190 -9.37 27.52 -5.46
CA LYS A 190 -8.72 28.84 -5.41
C LYS A 190 -9.46 29.88 -6.27
N LYS A 191 -9.96 29.49 -7.45
CA LYS A 191 -10.76 30.38 -8.31
C LYS A 191 -12.10 30.72 -7.65
N GLU A 192 -12.77 29.74 -7.05
CA GLU A 192 -14.04 29.96 -6.35
C GLU A 192 -13.87 30.87 -5.12
N ILE A 193 -12.87 30.61 -4.28
CA ILE A 193 -12.54 31.46 -3.12
C ILE A 193 -12.26 32.90 -3.58
N LYS A 194 -11.52 33.09 -4.68
CA LYS A 194 -11.25 34.43 -5.23
C LYS A 194 -12.54 35.11 -5.71
N LYS A 195 -13.49 34.37 -6.29
CA LYS A 195 -14.80 34.88 -6.69
C LYS A 195 -15.62 35.31 -5.47
N ARG A 196 -15.77 34.42 -4.47
CA ARG A 196 -16.48 34.72 -3.22
C ARG A 196 -15.90 35.92 -2.48
N LYS A 197 -14.56 36.05 -2.43
CA LYS A 197 -13.90 37.23 -1.83
C LYS A 197 -14.27 38.55 -2.55
N LYS A 198 -14.41 38.52 -3.87
CA LYS A 198 -14.86 39.70 -4.64
C LYS A 198 -16.32 40.03 -4.35
N GLU A 199 -17.20 39.03 -4.30
CA GLU A 199 -18.63 39.19 -3.97
C GLU A 199 -18.81 39.77 -2.57
N ILE A 200 -18.11 39.22 -1.56
CA ILE A 200 -18.10 39.75 -0.19
C ILE A 200 -17.62 41.20 -0.17
N SER A 201 -16.53 41.52 -0.87
CA SER A 201 -16.01 42.89 -0.94
C SER A 201 -17.01 43.87 -1.59
N GLN A 202 -17.78 43.43 -2.58
CA GLN A 202 -18.84 44.24 -3.19
C GLN A 202 -20.03 44.42 -2.25
N GLU A 203 -20.44 43.37 -1.55
CA GLU A 203 -21.54 43.42 -0.59
C GLU A 203 -21.20 44.29 0.62
N GLU A 204 -19.97 44.21 1.15
CA GLU A 204 -19.47 45.11 2.19
C GLU A 204 -19.55 46.59 1.76
N LYS A 205 -19.24 46.89 0.48
CA LYS A 205 -19.36 48.25 -0.06
C LYS A 205 -20.83 48.69 -0.12
N ARG A 206 -21.75 47.80 -0.53
CA ARG A 206 -23.20 48.07 -0.57
C ARG A 206 -23.76 48.33 0.83
N VAL A 207 -23.45 47.47 1.79
CA VAL A 207 -23.86 47.65 3.20
C VAL A 207 -23.29 48.94 3.78
N LYS A 208 -22.03 49.29 3.50
CA LYS A 208 -21.45 50.58 3.92
C LYS A 208 -22.17 51.78 3.30
N ALA A 209 -22.57 51.71 2.03
CA ALA A 209 -23.33 52.77 1.37
C ALA A 209 -24.75 52.92 1.97
N GLN A 210 -25.46 51.82 2.16
CA GLN A 210 -26.79 51.80 2.79
C GLN A 210 -26.75 52.37 4.22
N LYS A 211 -25.73 51.99 5.02
CA LYS A 211 -25.54 52.56 6.36
C LYS A 211 -25.34 54.07 6.34
N LYS A 212 -24.63 54.62 5.34
CA LYS A 212 -24.47 56.08 5.17
C LYS A 212 -25.81 56.74 4.81
N GLU A 213 -26.55 56.17 3.86
CA GLU A 213 -27.86 56.70 3.44
C GLU A 213 -28.87 56.71 4.60
N ILE A 214 -28.93 55.63 5.39
CA ILE A 214 -29.77 55.56 6.60
C ILE A 214 -29.39 56.67 7.58
N LYS A 215 -28.09 56.85 7.84
CA LYS A 215 -27.59 57.90 8.74
C LYS A 215 -27.95 59.31 8.24
N GLU A 216 -27.88 59.55 6.93
CA GLU A 216 -28.29 60.81 6.31
C GLU A 216 -29.80 61.06 6.45
N LYS A 217 -30.62 60.04 6.20
CA LYS A 217 -32.07 60.09 6.41
C LYS A 217 -32.42 60.37 7.87
N GLU A 218 -31.77 59.71 8.83
CA GLU A 218 -31.95 59.98 10.26
C GLU A 218 -31.59 61.43 10.62
N ILE A 219 -30.49 61.97 10.09
CA ILE A 219 -30.10 63.37 10.28
C ILE A 219 -31.16 64.32 9.70
N GLN A 220 -31.69 64.03 8.50
CA GLN A 220 -32.74 64.84 7.90
C GLN A 220 -34.03 64.81 8.72
N VAL A 221 -34.46 63.63 9.18
CA VAL A 221 -35.63 63.48 10.07
C VAL A 221 -35.43 64.24 11.37
N LYS A 222 -34.25 64.15 12.00
CA LYS A 222 -33.91 64.96 13.20
C LYS A 222 -33.98 66.46 12.93
N LYS A 223 -33.41 66.94 11.82
CA LYS A 223 -33.49 68.36 11.41
C LYS A 223 -34.93 68.82 11.18
N GLN A 224 -35.77 68.00 10.54
CA GLN A 224 -37.19 68.30 10.35
C GLN A 224 -37.95 68.33 11.69
N GLY A 225 -37.64 67.41 12.61
CA GLY A 225 -38.19 67.40 13.97
C GLY A 225 -37.86 68.68 14.74
N ILE A 226 -36.60 69.12 14.71
CA ILE A 226 -36.16 70.39 15.33
C ILE A 226 -36.91 71.58 14.73
N LYS A 227 -37.02 71.67 13.40
CA LYS A 227 -37.78 72.74 12.73
C LYS A 227 -39.25 72.79 13.16
N LYS A 228 -39.90 71.63 13.33
CA LYS A 228 -41.29 71.54 13.83
C LYS A 228 -41.39 72.03 15.28
N LEU A 229 -40.47 71.61 16.15
CA LEU A 229 -40.41 72.08 17.55
C LEU A 229 -40.19 73.59 17.64
N ASP A 230 -39.30 74.16 16.82
CA ASP A 230 -39.08 75.61 16.78
C ASP A 230 -40.33 76.37 16.31
N LYS A 231 -41.06 75.82 15.33
CA LYS A 231 -42.33 76.39 14.87
C LYS A 231 -43.38 76.38 15.99
N GLN A 232 -43.55 75.23 16.67
CA GLN A 232 -44.45 75.09 17.81
C GLN A 232 -44.09 76.05 18.96
N LYS A 233 -42.80 76.20 19.30
CA LYS A 233 -42.33 77.16 20.29
C LYS A 233 -42.70 78.60 19.91
N LYS A 234 -42.50 79.00 18.65
CA LYS A 234 -42.87 80.34 18.16
C LYS A 234 -44.38 80.58 18.24
N GLU A 235 -45.20 79.60 17.90
CA GLU A 235 -46.67 79.66 18.02
C GLU A 235 -47.11 79.76 19.48
N ALA A 236 -46.52 78.97 20.38
CA ALA A 236 -46.79 79.04 21.82
C ALA A 236 -46.41 80.41 22.42
N ILE A 237 -45.28 81.00 22.01
CA ILE A 237 -44.89 82.37 22.41
C ILE A 237 -45.91 83.41 21.92
N LYS A 238 -46.42 83.28 20.68
CA LYS A 238 -47.47 84.16 20.15
C LYS A 238 -48.77 84.05 20.96
N LEU A 239 -49.23 82.83 21.24
CA LEU A 239 -50.41 82.58 22.08
C LEU A 239 -50.25 83.20 23.48
N LYS A 240 -49.07 83.02 24.10
CA LYS A 240 -48.78 83.60 25.42
C LYS A 240 -48.84 85.14 25.41
N LYS A 241 -48.44 85.79 24.31
CA LYS A 241 -48.57 87.25 24.14
C LYS A 241 -50.02 87.71 23.97
N ILE A 242 -50.89 86.87 23.40
CA ILE A 242 -52.32 87.17 23.24
C ILE A 242 -53.04 87.05 24.60
N ILE A 243 -52.71 86.04 25.39
CA ILE A 243 -53.35 85.80 26.71
C ILE A 243 -52.99 86.89 27.74
N ASN A 244 -51.80 87.50 27.64
CA ASN A 244 -51.34 88.54 28.58
C ASN A 244 -51.78 89.97 28.20
N LYS A 245 -52.68 90.13 27.22
CA LYS A 245 -53.18 91.41 26.73
C LYS A 245 -54.66 91.54 27.05
#